data_AF-A0A948VPR7-F1
#
_entry.id   AF-A0A948VPR7-F1
#
_cell.length_a   1.000
_cell.length_b   1.000
_cell.length_c   1.000
_cell.angle_alpha   90.00
_cell.angle_beta   90.00
_cell.angle_gamma   90.00
#
_symmetry.space_group_name_H-M   'P 1'
#
loop_
_entity.id
_entity.type
_entity.pdbx_description
1 polymer ?
#
loop_
_entity_poly.entity_id
_entity_poly.type
_entity_poly.pdbx_seq_one_letter_code
_entity_poly.pdbx_strand_id
1 'polypeptide(L)'
;MFPEKLKAGDEIRVIAPARSIAILSQEVREIANKRFEEIGFKLSFGKHVEETDSFASSSIESRVEDLHEAFGDKNVKAILTVIGGFNSNQLLRYIDWDLIKNNPKILCGYSDITALNNAVFTKTGLVTYSGPHYSTFGQKLHFDYTLDFFKKCLLSDESFEIKPSEKWSDDAWYKNQEERTLIPNDGWLVINEGSAEGTILGANLCTFNLLQGTEYLPDFTDSVLFLEDDEESAPHDFDRNLQSLIHLPEFSKVKGLVIG
;
A
#
# COMPACT_ATOMS: atom_id res chain seq x y z
N MET A 1 -8.12 9.73 12.08
CA MET A 1 -8.49 8.57 12.92
C MET A 1 -7.46 7.49 12.70
N PHE A 2 -6.75 7.07 13.74
CA PHE A 2 -5.75 6.00 13.64
C PHE A 2 -6.39 4.65 14.02
N PRO A 3 -6.16 3.57 13.27
CA PRO A 3 -6.63 2.25 13.66
C PRO A 3 -5.81 1.69 14.82
N GLU A 4 -6.39 0.74 15.57
CA GLU A 4 -5.67 0.01 16.62
C GLU A 4 -4.49 -0.78 16.04
N LYS A 5 -3.38 -0.84 16.80
CA LYS A 5 -2.20 -1.62 16.45
C LYS A 5 -2.45 -3.12 16.64
N LEU A 6 -1.82 -3.92 15.79
CA LEU A 6 -1.87 -5.38 15.82
C LEU A 6 -1.14 -5.95 17.04
N LYS A 7 -1.67 -7.06 17.55
CA LYS A 7 -1.10 -7.88 18.62
C LYS A 7 -1.04 -9.34 18.17
N ALA A 8 -0.11 -10.10 18.74
CA ALA A 8 -0.02 -11.53 18.47
C ALA A 8 -1.37 -12.22 18.72
N GLY A 9 -1.78 -13.05 17.76
CA GLY A 9 -3.06 -13.75 17.73
C GLY A 9 -4.16 -13.05 16.93
N ASP A 10 -3.98 -11.78 16.57
CA ASP A 10 -4.93 -11.01 15.76
C ASP A 10 -5.09 -11.60 14.35
N GLU A 11 -6.30 -11.43 13.81
CA GLU A 11 -6.64 -11.83 12.45
C GLU A 11 -6.31 -10.72 11.45
N ILE A 12 -5.63 -11.11 10.38
CA ILE A 12 -5.37 -10.28 9.20
C ILE A 12 -6.12 -10.90 8.01
N ARG A 13 -7.06 -10.14 7.44
CA ARG A 13 -7.79 -10.54 6.24
C ARG A 13 -7.03 -10.11 5.00
N VAL A 14 -6.77 -11.05 4.11
CA VAL A 14 -6.15 -10.80 2.81
C VAL A 14 -7.24 -10.67 1.74
N ILE A 15 -7.26 -9.58 0.98
CA ILE A 15 -8.23 -9.30 -0.09
C ILE A 15 -7.53 -8.95 -1.41
N ALA A 16 -8.20 -9.14 -2.56
CA ALA A 16 -7.63 -8.92 -3.89
C ALA A 16 -8.31 -7.76 -4.66
N PRO A 17 -8.18 -6.49 -4.22
CA PRO A 17 -8.91 -5.37 -4.84
C PRO A 17 -8.32 -4.91 -6.19
N ALA A 18 -7.12 -5.38 -6.54
CA ALA A 18 -6.46 -5.14 -7.82
C ALA A 18 -6.33 -6.47 -8.58
N ARG A 19 -5.16 -7.11 -8.58
CA ARG A 19 -5.01 -8.43 -9.20
C ARG A 19 -5.34 -9.58 -8.25
N SER A 20 -5.79 -10.69 -8.85
CA SER A 20 -6.15 -11.94 -8.19
C SER A 20 -4.96 -12.61 -7.51
N ILE A 21 -5.19 -13.33 -6.41
CA ILE A 21 -4.16 -14.19 -5.79
C ILE A 21 -3.74 -15.32 -6.71
N ALA A 22 -4.61 -15.70 -7.67
CA ALA A 22 -4.37 -16.75 -8.66
C ALA A 22 -3.07 -16.54 -9.44
N ILE A 23 -2.58 -15.30 -9.57
CA ILE A 23 -1.33 -14.99 -10.27
C ILE A 23 -0.07 -15.37 -9.48
N LEU A 24 -0.17 -15.53 -8.16
CA LEU A 24 0.96 -15.84 -7.30
C LEU A 24 1.28 -17.33 -7.37
N SER A 25 2.57 -17.67 -7.48
CA SER A 25 3.02 -19.06 -7.39
C SER A 25 2.73 -19.66 -6.01
N GLN A 26 2.58 -20.98 -5.97
CA GLN A 26 2.36 -21.70 -4.71
C GLN A 26 3.49 -21.44 -3.70
N GLU A 27 4.75 -21.40 -4.16
CA GLU A 27 5.91 -21.13 -3.31
C GLU A 27 5.83 -19.75 -2.63
N VAL A 28 5.46 -18.70 -3.36
CA VAL A 28 5.29 -17.34 -2.81
C VAL A 28 4.21 -17.34 -1.72
N ARG A 29 3.08 -18.02 -1.96
CA ARG A 29 1.99 -18.11 -0.98
C ARG A 29 2.42 -18.87 0.28
N GLU A 30 3.15 -19.97 0.14
CA GLU A 30 3.65 -20.77 1.26
C GLU A 30 4.64 -20.00 2.13
N ILE A 31 5.57 -19.28 1.52
CA ILE A 31 6.52 -18.41 2.24
C ILE A 31 5.78 -17.32 3.00
N ALA A 32 4.81 -16.65 2.36
CA ALA A 32 4.01 -15.61 3.00
C ALA A 32 3.21 -16.15 4.20
N ASN A 33 2.47 -17.24 4.00
CA ASN A 33 1.69 -17.89 5.07
C ASN A 33 2.56 -18.27 6.27
N LYS A 34 3.69 -18.93 6.01
CA LYS A 34 4.63 -19.32 7.06
C LYS A 34 5.17 -18.11 7.81
N ARG A 35 5.52 -17.03 7.11
CA ARG A 35 6.02 -15.80 7.74
C ARG A 35 4.99 -15.17 8.67
N PHE A 36 3.72 -15.12 8.27
CA PHE A 36 2.65 -14.59 9.12
C PHE A 36 2.40 -15.46 10.35
N GLU A 37 2.46 -16.78 10.21
CA GLU A 37 2.41 -17.72 11.34
C GLU A 37 3.58 -17.48 12.32
N GLU A 38 4.81 -17.35 11.82
CA GLU A 38 6.01 -17.12 12.65
C GLU A 38 5.98 -15.80 13.42
N ILE A 39 5.42 -14.74 12.85
CA ILE A 39 5.24 -13.45 13.55
C ILE A 39 3.97 -13.40 14.41
N GLY A 40 3.20 -14.49 14.45
CA GLY A 40 2.10 -14.71 15.39
C GLY A 40 0.75 -14.16 14.94
N PHE A 41 0.50 -13.99 13.65
CA PHE A 41 -0.81 -13.55 13.12
C PHE A 41 -1.57 -14.69 12.46
N LYS A 42 -2.90 -14.59 12.50
CA LYS A 42 -3.79 -15.52 11.79
C LYS A 42 -4.20 -14.90 10.47
N LEU A 43 -3.88 -15.57 9.37
CA LEU A 43 -4.40 -15.17 8.07
C LEU A 43 -5.77 -15.78 7.81
N SER A 44 -6.64 -14.95 7.24
CA SER A 44 -7.85 -15.36 6.56
C SER A 44 -7.88 -14.68 5.20
N PHE A 45 -8.69 -15.20 4.27
CA PHE A 45 -8.76 -14.72 2.90
C PHE A 45 -10.19 -14.30 2.56
N GLY A 46 -10.34 -13.26 1.75
CA GLY A 46 -11.62 -12.90 1.14
C GLY A 46 -12.19 -14.07 0.34
N LYS A 47 -13.51 -14.10 0.17
CA LYS A 47 -14.20 -15.19 -0.53
C LYS A 47 -13.77 -15.29 -1.98
N HIS A 48 -13.42 -14.16 -2.59
CA HIS A 48 -13.21 -14.04 -4.03
C HIS A 48 -11.75 -13.78 -4.41
N VAL A 49 -10.80 -13.97 -3.49
CA VAL A 49 -9.39 -13.69 -3.78
C VAL A 49 -8.81 -14.52 -4.93
N GLU A 50 -9.33 -15.73 -5.15
CA GLU A 50 -8.95 -16.64 -6.25
C GLU A 50 -9.73 -16.36 -7.55
N GLU A 51 -10.77 -15.52 -7.53
CA GLU A 51 -11.49 -15.15 -8.75
C GLU A 51 -10.51 -14.44 -9.70
N THR A 52 -10.52 -14.82 -10.98
CA THR A 52 -9.68 -14.18 -12.00
C THR A 52 -10.42 -14.06 -13.33
N ASP A 53 -10.19 -12.95 -14.02
CA ASP A 53 -10.67 -12.66 -15.37
C ASP A 53 -9.50 -12.51 -16.37
N SER A 54 -9.80 -12.05 -17.59
CA SER A 54 -8.80 -11.84 -18.65
C SER A 54 -7.77 -10.74 -18.36
N PHE A 55 -8.01 -9.90 -17.35
CA PHE A 55 -7.09 -8.84 -16.91
C PHE A 55 -6.30 -9.24 -15.66
N ALA A 56 -6.37 -10.53 -15.28
CA ALA A 56 -5.81 -11.05 -14.03
C ALA A 56 -6.35 -10.36 -12.77
N SER A 57 -7.56 -9.80 -12.87
CA SER A 57 -8.32 -9.19 -11.77
C SER A 57 -9.63 -9.95 -11.59
N SER A 58 -10.59 -9.40 -10.85
CA SER A 58 -11.91 -9.98 -10.64
C SER A 58 -12.99 -8.91 -10.80
N SER A 59 -14.26 -9.31 -10.77
CA SER A 59 -15.38 -8.38 -10.90
C SER A 59 -15.37 -7.29 -9.83
N ILE A 60 -15.98 -6.14 -10.12
CA ILE A 60 -16.07 -5.03 -9.15
C ILE A 60 -16.88 -5.50 -7.94
N GLU A 61 -17.98 -6.21 -8.19
CA GLU A 61 -18.89 -6.75 -7.18
C GLU A 61 -18.15 -7.65 -6.19
N SER A 62 -17.37 -8.61 -6.68
CA SER A 62 -16.62 -9.54 -5.84
C SER A 62 -15.57 -8.83 -4.98
N ARG A 63 -14.84 -7.85 -5.56
CA ARG A 63 -13.81 -7.09 -4.84
C ARG A 63 -14.40 -6.15 -3.78
N VAL A 64 -15.54 -5.54 -4.07
CA VAL A 64 -16.28 -4.70 -3.11
C VAL A 64 -16.86 -5.55 -1.98
N GLU A 65 -17.41 -6.73 -2.27
CA GLU A 65 -17.90 -7.64 -1.22
C GLU A 65 -16.78 -8.03 -0.25
N ASP A 66 -15.63 -8.47 -0.77
CA ASP A 66 -14.48 -8.87 0.07
C ASP A 66 -13.97 -7.69 0.93
N LEU A 67 -13.91 -6.48 0.36
CA LEU A 67 -13.52 -5.28 1.08
C LEU A 67 -14.52 -4.95 2.21
N HIS A 68 -15.82 -4.94 1.89
CA HIS A 68 -16.87 -4.63 2.86
C HIS A 68 -16.93 -5.68 3.98
N GLU A 69 -16.80 -6.96 3.65
CA GLU A 69 -16.75 -8.03 4.65
C GLU A 69 -15.53 -7.86 5.57
N ALA A 70 -14.36 -7.59 5.00
CA ALA A 70 -13.13 -7.40 5.77
C ALA A 70 -13.25 -6.22 6.76
N PHE A 71 -13.89 -5.12 6.36
CA PHE A 71 -14.18 -4.00 7.27
C PHE A 71 -15.29 -4.34 8.28
N GLY A 72 -16.38 -4.96 7.85
CA GLY A 72 -17.54 -5.28 8.69
C GLY A 72 -17.29 -6.34 9.76
N ASP A 73 -16.37 -7.27 9.52
CA ASP A 73 -16.03 -8.33 10.47
C ASP A 73 -15.22 -7.78 11.66
N LYS A 74 -15.76 -7.87 12.88
CA LYS A 74 -15.12 -7.34 14.10
C LYS A 74 -13.91 -8.16 14.56
N ASN A 75 -13.73 -9.38 14.05
CA ASN A 75 -12.56 -10.22 14.36
C ASN A 75 -11.32 -9.76 13.59
N VAL A 76 -11.51 -9.30 12.35
CA VAL A 76 -10.44 -8.77 11.49
C VAL A 76 -9.86 -7.48 12.06
N LYS A 77 -8.56 -7.47 12.34
CA LYS A 77 -7.82 -6.31 12.89
C LYS A 77 -6.97 -5.57 11.87
N ALA A 78 -6.58 -6.24 10.79
CA ALA A 78 -5.96 -5.62 9.64
C ALA A 78 -6.41 -6.24 8.33
N ILE A 79 -6.33 -5.43 7.28
CA ILE A 79 -6.61 -5.82 5.90
C ILE A 79 -5.32 -5.65 5.12
N LEU A 80 -4.84 -6.74 4.52
CA LEU A 80 -3.76 -6.71 3.54
C LEU A 80 -4.30 -6.96 2.16
N THR A 81 -3.72 -6.26 1.20
CA THR A 81 -4.00 -6.50 -0.21
C THR A 81 -3.09 -7.60 -0.74
N VAL A 82 -3.61 -8.47 -1.60
CA VAL A 82 -2.87 -9.58 -2.20
C VAL A 82 -1.62 -9.07 -2.93
N ILE A 83 -1.83 -8.13 -3.86
CA ILE A 83 -0.82 -7.49 -4.69
C ILE A 83 -1.47 -6.27 -5.40
N GLY A 84 -0.66 -5.32 -5.89
CA GLY A 84 -1.10 -4.24 -6.76
C GLY A 84 -1.58 -4.69 -8.15
N GLY A 85 -1.85 -3.74 -9.03
CA GLY A 85 -2.45 -3.96 -10.35
C GLY A 85 -2.69 -2.63 -11.05
N PHE A 86 -3.88 -2.42 -11.62
CA PHE A 86 -4.17 -1.19 -12.39
C PHE A 86 -5.62 -0.70 -12.24
N ASN A 87 -6.42 -1.34 -11.37
CA ASN A 87 -7.88 -1.22 -11.45
C ASN A 87 -8.58 -1.21 -10.09
N SER A 88 -7.87 -0.99 -8.99
CA SER A 88 -8.51 -0.76 -7.69
C SER A 88 -9.31 0.55 -7.65
N ASN A 89 -8.97 1.53 -8.49
CA ASN A 89 -9.74 2.77 -8.63
C ASN A 89 -11.17 2.56 -9.19
N GLN A 90 -11.45 1.42 -9.85
CA GLN A 90 -12.81 1.08 -10.30
C GLN A 90 -13.77 0.91 -9.13
N LEU A 91 -13.27 0.58 -7.94
CA LEU A 91 -14.07 0.26 -6.77
C LEU A 91 -14.64 1.51 -6.09
N LEU A 92 -14.01 2.68 -6.26
CA LEU A 92 -14.25 3.87 -5.43
C LEU A 92 -15.71 4.35 -5.39
N ARG A 93 -16.46 4.17 -6.48
CA ARG A 93 -17.89 4.57 -6.53
C ARG A 93 -18.83 3.60 -5.83
N TYR A 94 -18.37 2.39 -5.52
CA TYR A 94 -19.16 1.29 -4.98
C TYR A 94 -18.86 1.01 -3.50
N ILE A 95 -17.85 1.67 -2.95
CA ILE A 95 -17.47 1.54 -1.54
C ILE A 95 -18.50 2.24 -0.65
N ASP A 96 -18.97 1.52 0.36
CA ASP A 96 -19.73 2.07 1.48
C ASP A 96 -18.76 2.76 2.45
N TRP A 97 -18.62 4.08 2.29
CA TRP A 97 -17.71 4.88 3.11
C TRP A 97 -18.14 4.96 4.57
N ASP A 98 -19.44 4.86 4.87
CA ASP A 98 -19.94 4.87 6.25
C ASP A 98 -19.62 3.55 6.96
N LEU A 99 -19.69 2.42 6.24
CA LEU A 99 -19.23 1.14 6.76
C LEU A 99 -17.76 1.22 7.18
N ILE A 100 -16.88 1.73 6.31
CA ILE A 100 -15.44 1.85 6.62
C ILE A 100 -15.22 2.80 7.81
N LYS A 101 -15.86 3.98 7.78
CA LYS A 101 -15.73 4.98 8.85
C LYS A 101 -16.15 4.46 10.22
N ASN A 102 -17.17 3.60 10.28
CA ASN A 102 -17.67 2.99 11.52
C ASN A 102 -16.91 1.72 11.94
N ASN A 103 -15.96 1.26 11.13
CA ASN A 103 -15.16 0.06 11.39
C ASN A 103 -13.66 0.31 11.16
N PRO A 104 -13.05 1.31 11.82
CA PRO A 104 -11.65 1.65 11.57
C PRO A 104 -10.73 0.49 11.93
N LYS A 105 -9.93 0.08 10.94
CA LYS A 105 -8.87 -0.93 11.09
C LYS A 105 -7.78 -0.68 10.06
N ILE A 106 -6.64 -1.35 10.21
CA ILE A 106 -5.51 -1.19 9.30
C ILE A 106 -5.92 -1.64 7.89
N LEU A 107 -5.60 -0.82 6.88
CA LEU A 107 -5.57 -1.19 5.47
C LEU A 107 -4.17 -0.93 4.95
N CYS A 108 -3.52 -1.93 4.36
CA CYS A 108 -2.15 -1.82 3.88
C CYS A 108 -1.92 -2.45 2.49
N GLY A 109 -1.18 -1.72 1.67
CA GLY A 109 -0.75 -2.06 0.31
C GLY A 109 -0.09 -0.86 -0.36
N TYR A 110 0.74 -1.07 -1.38
CA TYR A 110 1.41 0.00 -2.15
C TYR A 110 1.06 -0.09 -3.66
N SER A 111 1.76 0.66 -4.52
CA SER A 111 1.52 0.69 -5.97
C SER A 111 0.05 1.09 -6.27
N ASP A 112 -0.71 0.33 -7.07
CA ASP A 112 -2.13 0.62 -7.40
C ASP A 112 -3.04 0.82 -6.18
N ILE A 113 -2.70 0.22 -5.04
CA ILE A 113 -3.48 0.37 -3.80
C ILE A 113 -3.40 1.79 -3.23
N THR A 114 -2.49 2.62 -3.74
CA THR A 114 -2.46 4.07 -3.55
C THR A 114 -3.82 4.73 -3.76
N ALA A 115 -4.60 4.28 -4.77
CA ALA A 115 -5.93 4.81 -5.02
C ALA A 115 -6.87 4.57 -3.82
N LEU A 116 -6.88 3.34 -3.29
CA LEU A 116 -7.71 2.99 -2.14
C LEU A 116 -7.23 3.65 -0.84
N ASN A 117 -5.93 3.65 -0.59
CA ASN A 117 -5.36 4.27 0.62
C ASN A 117 -5.77 5.74 0.74
N ASN A 118 -5.50 6.52 -0.30
CA ASN A 118 -5.82 7.95 -0.28
C ASN A 118 -7.34 8.19 -0.30
N ALA A 119 -8.13 7.41 -1.06
CA ALA A 119 -9.58 7.58 -1.06
C ALA A 119 -10.23 7.25 0.29
N VAL A 120 -9.81 6.17 0.95
CA VAL A 120 -10.29 5.82 2.31
C VAL A 120 -9.96 6.94 3.28
N PHE A 121 -8.74 7.45 3.26
CA PHE A 121 -8.34 8.58 4.10
C PHE A 121 -9.22 9.82 3.82
N THR A 122 -9.37 10.23 2.56
CA THR A 122 -10.17 11.39 2.17
C THR A 122 -11.63 11.26 2.61
N LYS A 123 -12.24 10.09 2.40
CA LYS A 123 -13.68 9.90 2.61
C LYS A 123 -14.05 9.63 4.07
N THR A 124 -13.12 9.14 4.89
CA THR A 124 -13.44 8.66 6.25
C THR A 124 -12.57 9.28 7.34
N GLY A 125 -11.43 9.87 6.99
CA GLY A 125 -10.39 10.31 7.92
C GLY A 125 -9.60 9.16 8.55
N LEU A 126 -9.81 7.90 8.12
CA LEU A 126 -9.05 6.73 8.57
C LEU A 126 -7.65 6.74 7.96
N VAL A 127 -6.63 6.70 8.81
CA VAL A 127 -5.24 6.57 8.38
C VAL A 127 -5.00 5.16 7.85
N THR A 128 -4.57 5.08 6.60
CA THR A 128 -4.18 3.86 5.90
C THR A 128 -2.66 3.81 5.70
N TYR A 129 -2.14 2.71 5.17
CA TYR A 129 -0.70 2.48 5.09
C TYR A 129 -0.27 2.12 3.66
N SER A 130 0.58 2.96 3.06
CA SER A 130 1.39 2.51 1.92
C SER A 130 2.51 1.63 2.43
N GLY A 131 2.44 0.33 2.13
CA GLY A 131 3.29 -0.69 2.73
C GLY A 131 3.10 -2.06 2.06
N PRO A 132 3.83 -3.10 2.50
CA PRO A 132 3.91 -4.38 1.79
C PRO A 132 2.54 -5.04 1.61
N HIS A 133 2.36 -5.66 0.45
CA HIS A 133 1.24 -6.56 0.16
C HIS A 133 1.44 -7.91 0.86
N TYR A 134 0.41 -8.74 0.89
CA TYR A 134 0.55 -10.16 1.26
C TYR A 134 1.62 -10.87 0.40
N SER A 135 1.63 -10.64 -0.92
CA SER A 135 2.62 -11.24 -1.82
C SER A 135 4.06 -10.86 -1.47
N THR A 136 4.30 -9.64 -0.98
CA THR A 136 5.62 -9.15 -0.57
C THR A 136 6.21 -10.00 0.56
N PHE A 137 5.38 -10.53 1.48
CA PHE A 137 5.80 -11.48 2.51
C PHE A 137 6.22 -12.85 1.95
N GLY A 138 6.03 -13.09 0.65
CA GLY A 138 6.53 -14.28 -0.04
C GLY A 138 7.97 -14.15 -0.56
N GLN A 139 8.64 -13.01 -0.38
CA GLN A 139 10.06 -12.86 -0.73
C GLN A 139 10.93 -13.62 0.26
N LYS A 140 11.68 -14.63 -0.18
CA LYS A 140 12.47 -15.53 0.68
C LYS A 140 13.66 -14.83 1.35
N LEU A 141 14.43 -14.08 0.58
CA LEU A 141 15.72 -13.52 1.00
C LEU A 141 15.65 -12.01 1.25
N HIS A 142 16.46 -11.53 2.21
CA HIS A 142 16.67 -10.10 2.51
C HIS A 142 15.39 -9.30 2.80
N PHE A 143 14.50 -9.86 3.64
CA PHE A 143 13.21 -9.25 3.97
C PHE A 143 13.21 -8.44 5.29
N ASP A 144 14.31 -8.45 6.04
CA ASP A 144 14.35 -7.93 7.42
C ASP A 144 13.99 -6.44 7.51
N TYR A 145 14.45 -5.62 6.57
CA TYR A 145 14.12 -4.19 6.52
C TYR A 145 12.61 -3.96 6.38
N THR A 146 11.98 -4.63 5.42
CA THR A 146 10.53 -4.55 5.20
C THR A 146 9.76 -5.03 6.42
N LEU A 147 10.19 -6.14 7.04
CA LEU A 147 9.54 -6.67 8.23
C LEU A 147 9.68 -5.73 9.44
N ASP A 148 10.85 -5.13 9.65
CA ASP A 148 11.10 -4.20 10.75
C ASP A 148 10.18 -2.97 10.66
N PHE A 149 10.13 -2.32 9.50
CA PHE A 149 9.28 -1.14 9.31
C PHE A 149 7.78 -1.48 9.30
N PHE A 150 7.40 -2.64 8.77
CA PHE A 150 6.02 -3.14 8.92
C PHE A 150 5.64 -3.29 10.40
N LYS A 151 6.53 -3.87 11.22
CA LYS A 151 6.31 -4.01 12.66
C LYS A 151 6.23 -2.66 13.37
N LYS A 152 7.14 -1.72 13.08
CA LYS A 152 7.12 -0.37 13.64
C LYS A 152 5.82 0.37 13.32
N CYS A 153 5.33 0.28 12.08
CA CYS A 153 4.08 0.94 11.68
C CYS A 153 2.84 0.31 12.30
N LEU A 154 2.74 -1.03 12.29
CA LEU A 154 1.47 -1.71 12.53
C LEU A 154 1.34 -2.34 13.92
N LEU A 155 2.44 -2.55 14.65
CA LEU A 155 2.45 -3.17 15.97
C LEU A 155 2.86 -2.20 17.09
N SER A 156 3.33 -0.99 16.75
CA SER A 156 3.79 0.00 17.73
C SER A 156 3.16 1.37 17.48
N ASP A 157 2.96 2.13 18.56
CA ASP A 157 2.59 3.55 18.56
C ASP A 157 3.81 4.45 18.79
N GLU A 158 5.00 3.88 18.97
CA GLU A 158 6.22 4.67 19.18
C GLU A 158 6.64 5.39 17.89
N SER A 159 7.06 6.65 18.03
CA SER A 159 7.70 7.38 16.95
C SER A 159 9.03 6.72 16.58
N PHE A 160 9.30 6.59 15.29
CA PHE A 160 10.56 6.04 14.79
C PHE A 160 11.12 6.88 13.65
N GLU A 161 12.43 6.76 13.45
CA GLU A 161 13.14 7.35 12.33
C GLU A 161 13.18 6.36 11.16
N ILE A 162 12.88 6.84 9.94
CA ILE A 162 13.10 6.08 8.71
C ILE A 162 14.55 6.26 8.28
N LYS A 163 15.31 5.17 8.29
CA LYS A 163 16.71 5.13 7.88
C LYS A 163 16.82 4.42 6.54
N PRO A 164 17.74 4.81 5.64
CA PRO A 164 17.94 4.06 4.40
C PRO A 164 18.32 2.62 4.72
N SER A 165 17.85 1.67 3.91
CA SER A 165 18.37 0.30 3.96
C SER A 165 19.85 0.32 3.61
N GLU A 166 20.67 -0.57 4.18
CA GLU A 166 22.12 -0.62 3.84
C GLU A 166 22.35 -1.06 2.38
N LYS A 167 21.45 -1.90 1.87
CA LYS A 167 21.45 -2.40 0.50
C LYS A 167 20.02 -2.42 -0.03
N TRP A 168 19.89 -2.30 -1.34
CA TRP A 168 18.63 -2.46 -2.05
C TRP A 168 18.80 -3.48 -3.19
N SER A 169 17.69 -3.85 -3.79
CA SER A 169 17.63 -4.90 -4.81
C SER A 169 16.37 -4.72 -5.64
N ASP A 170 16.46 -4.99 -6.93
CA ASP A 170 15.36 -4.87 -7.89
C ASP A 170 15.31 -6.11 -8.80
N ASP A 171 15.27 -7.28 -8.15
CA ASP A 171 15.18 -8.57 -8.85
C ASP A 171 13.72 -9.01 -8.94
N ALA A 172 13.38 -9.73 -10.01
CA ALA A 172 12.12 -10.48 -10.10
C ALA A 172 12.12 -11.71 -9.17
N TRP A 173 12.25 -11.49 -7.86
CA TRP A 173 12.40 -12.50 -6.80
C TRP A 173 11.25 -13.53 -6.78
N TYR A 174 10.08 -13.13 -7.26
CA TYR A 174 8.90 -13.99 -7.38
C TYR A 174 9.05 -15.06 -8.48
N LYS A 175 10.02 -14.91 -9.39
CA LYS A 175 10.40 -15.93 -10.39
C LYS A 175 11.58 -16.79 -9.94
N ASN A 176 12.51 -16.23 -9.15
CA ASN A 176 13.66 -16.94 -8.60
C ASN A 176 13.92 -16.45 -7.16
N GLN A 177 13.67 -17.33 -6.19
CA GLN A 177 13.78 -17.01 -4.76
C GLN A 177 15.18 -17.23 -4.19
N GLU A 178 16.09 -17.86 -4.94
CA GLU A 178 17.38 -18.35 -4.42
C GLU A 178 18.54 -17.39 -4.67
N GLU A 179 18.39 -16.46 -5.61
CA GLU A 179 19.45 -15.53 -6.02
C GLU A 179 18.95 -14.10 -5.98
N ARG A 180 19.77 -13.19 -5.45
CA ARG A 180 19.48 -11.75 -5.34
C ARG A 180 20.71 -10.92 -5.66
N THR A 181 20.52 -9.83 -6.39
CA THR A 181 21.56 -8.83 -6.64
C THR A 181 21.41 -7.71 -5.62
N LEU A 182 22.30 -7.65 -4.63
CA LEU A 182 22.29 -6.60 -3.64
C LEU A 182 23.22 -5.45 -4.05
N ILE A 183 22.66 -4.26 -4.11
CA ILE A 183 23.36 -3.02 -4.45
C ILE A 183 23.53 -2.20 -3.18
N PRO A 184 24.75 -1.73 -2.84
CA PRO A 184 24.94 -0.79 -1.73
C PRO A 184 24.06 0.45 -1.89
N ASN A 185 23.49 0.93 -0.79
CA ASN A 185 22.66 2.13 -0.79
C ASN A 185 23.49 3.32 -0.26
N ASP A 186 23.63 4.37 -1.07
CA ASP A 186 24.32 5.61 -0.66
C ASP A 186 23.47 6.46 0.29
N GLY A 187 22.21 6.09 0.51
CA GLY A 187 21.29 6.75 1.41
C GLY A 187 20.50 7.87 0.74
N TRP A 188 20.09 8.86 1.53
CA TRP A 188 19.23 9.94 1.06
C TRP A 188 19.99 10.95 0.19
N LEU A 189 19.40 11.32 -0.95
CA LEU A 189 19.87 12.43 -1.77
C LEU A 189 19.06 13.69 -1.45
N VAL A 190 19.72 14.73 -0.93
CA VAL A 190 19.10 16.03 -0.67
C VAL A 190 19.04 16.84 -1.97
N ILE A 191 17.86 16.96 -2.56
CA ILE A 191 17.63 17.77 -3.77
C ILE A 191 17.47 19.26 -3.42
N ASN A 192 16.70 19.55 -2.37
CA ASN A 192 16.51 20.90 -1.85
C ASN A 192 16.68 20.88 -0.33
N GLU A 193 17.54 21.76 0.20
CA GLU A 193 17.73 21.93 1.64
C GLU A 193 16.46 22.50 2.29
N GLY A 194 16.12 22.03 3.49
CA GLY A 194 14.99 22.55 4.25
C GLY A 194 14.48 21.61 5.33
N SER A 195 13.42 22.04 6.02
CA SER A 195 12.68 21.25 7.01
C SER A 195 11.18 21.44 6.82
N ALA A 196 10.42 20.34 6.85
CA ALA A 196 8.98 20.35 6.73
C ALA A 196 8.34 19.34 7.70
N GLU A 197 7.14 19.64 8.15
CA GLU A 197 6.28 18.74 8.91
C GLU A 197 4.88 18.80 8.29
N GLY A 198 4.21 17.66 8.19
CA GLY A 198 2.89 17.60 7.61
C GLY A 198 2.32 16.19 7.52
N THR A 199 1.06 16.10 7.11
CA THR A 199 0.38 14.83 6.84
C THR A 199 1.00 14.16 5.62
N ILE A 200 1.38 12.89 5.73
CA ILE A 200 1.90 12.11 4.59
C ILE A 200 0.75 11.77 3.65
N LEU A 201 0.91 12.10 2.36
CA LEU A 201 0.00 11.74 1.27
C LEU A 201 0.81 11.22 0.07
N GLY A 202 0.13 10.63 -0.93
CA GLY A 202 0.78 10.13 -2.15
C GLY A 202 0.98 8.63 -2.14
N ALA A 203 2.21 8.17 -2.41
CA ALA A 203 2.72 6.87 -2.83
C ALA A 203 2.91 6.79 -4.36
N ASN A 204 2.33 5.82 -5.05
CA ASN A 204 2.55 5.68 -6.49
C ASN A 204 1.96 6.86 -7.28
N LEU A 205 2.80 7.61 -7.97
CA LEU A 205 2.49 8.92 -8.55
C LEU A 205 1.44 8.79 -9.67
N CYS A 206 1.62 7.87 -10.60
CA CYS A 206 0.67 7.69 -11.70
C CYS A 206 -0.70 7.22 -11.18
N THR A 207 -0.75 6.35 -10.16
CA THR A 207 -2.00 5.96 -9.50
C THR A 207 -2.63 7.11 -8.71
N PHE A 208 -1.84 7.89 -7.97
CA PHE A 208 -2.35 9.03 -7.20
C PHE A 208 -2.99 10.08 -8.12
N ASN A 209 -2.43 10.27 -9.32
CA ASN A 209 -2.99 11.14 -10.35
C ASN A 209 -4.38 10.72 -10.82
N LEU A 210 -4.76 9.43 -10.73
CA LEU A 210 -6.11 8.96 -11.08
C LEU A 210 -7.21 9.53 -10.17
N LEU A 211 -6.85 10.09 -9.01
CA LEU A 211 -7.78 10.73 -8.09
C LEU A 211 -8.06 12.19 -8.45
N GLN A 212 -7.24 12.82 -9.29
CA GLN A 212 -7.39 14.23 -9.66
C GLN A 212 -8.75 14.49 -10.32
N GLY A 213 -9.41 15.57 -9.89
CA GLY A 213 -10.75 15.92 -10.38
C GLY A 213 -11.89 15.06 -9.82
N THR A 214 -11.62 14.21 -8.83
CA THR A 214 -12.61 13.38 -8.14
C THR A 214 -12.77 13.80 -6.67
N GLU A 215 -13.84 13.34 -6.03
CA GLU A 215 -14.06 13.53 -4.58
C GLU A 215 -13.15 12.66 -3.68
N TYR A 216 -12.25 11.87 -4.27
CA TYR A 216 -11.35 10.96 -3.58
C TYR A 216 -9.95 11.54 -3.39
N LEU A 217 -9.60 12.62 -4.09
CA LEU A 217 -8.32 13.31 -3.91
C LEU A 217 -8.25 13.97 -2.53
N PRO A 218 -7.21 13.70 -1.73
CA PRO A 218 -7.06 14.35 -0.42
C PRO A 218 -6.73 15.84 -0.58
N ASP A 219 -7.13 16.66 0.40
CA ASP A 219 -6.67 18.04 0.49
C ASP A 219 -5.19 18.08 0.94
N PHE A 220 -4.39 18.92 0.28
CA PHE A 220 -2.94 18.99 0.49
C PHE A 220 -2.53 20.00 1.58
N THR A 221 -3.46 20.49 2.39
CA THR A 221 -3.11 21.47 3.44
C THR A 221 -2.15 20.84 4.44
N ASP A 222 -0.99 21.48 4.60
CA ASP A 222 0.07 21.04 5.51
C ASP A 222 0.47 19.58 5.30
N SER A 223 0.64 19.17 4.03
CA SER A 223 1.05 17.81 3.67
C SER A 223 2.52 17.72 3.23
N VAL A 224 3.12 16.55 3.44
CA VAL A 224 4.38 16.12 2.81
C VAL A 224 4.04 14.99 1.86
N LEU A 225 4.34 15.15 0.56
CA LEU A 225 4.02 14.10 -0.41
C LEU A 225 5.18 13.10 -0.48
N PHE A 226 4.87 11.83 -0.32
CA PHE A 226 5.77 10.73 -0.63
C PHE A 226 5.38 10.25 -2.02
N LEU A 227 6.30 10.22 -2.98
CA LEU A 227 6.01 9.89 -4.37
C LEU A 227 6.99 8.83 -4.89
N GLU A 228 6.49 7.80 -5.53
CA GLU A 228 7.26 6.78 -6.25
C GLU A 228 6.60 6.48 -7.60
N ASP A 229 7.33 5.86 -8.51
CA ASP A 229 6.75 5.24 -9.71
C ASP A 229 7.55 3.95 -9.99
N ASP A 230 7.00 3.06 -10.82
CA ASP A 230 7.58 1.74 -11.06
C ASP A 230 8.43 1.66 -12.34
N GLU A 231 8.90 0.45 -12.68
CA GLU A 231 9.74 0.22 -13.85
C GLU A 231 9.06 0.46 -15.21
N GLU A 232 7.72 0.59 -15.24
CA GLU A 232 6.99 0.93 -16.48
C GLU A 232 7.11 2.42 -16.82
N SER A 233 7.50 3.25 -15.84
CA SER A 233 7.65 4.70 -15.97
C SER A 233 9.07 5.12 -16.34
N ALA A 234 9.19 6.03 -17.33
CA ALA A 234 10.44 6.71 -17.64
C ALA A 234 10.51 8.09 -16.95
N PRO A 235 11.68 8.76 -16.89
CA PRO A 235 11.80 10.09 -16.27
C PRO A 235 10.82 11.14 -16.83
N HIS A 236 10.44 11.04 -18.10
CA HIS A 236 9.47 11.94 -18.71
C HIS A 236 8.03 11.63 -18.31
N ASP A 237 7.71 10.38 -17.93
CA ASP A 237 6.42 10.00 -17.36
C ASP A 237 6.29 10.54 -15.93
N PHE A 238 7.35 10.40 -15.13
CA PHE A 238 7.41 10.99 -13.80
C PHE A 238 7.26 12.52 -13.86
N ASP A 239 8.01 13.19 -14.73
CA ASP A 239 7.95 14.66 -14.91
C ASP A 239 6.55 15.15 -15.27
N ARG A 240 5.93 14.58 -16.31
CA ARG A 240 4.58 15.02 -16.73
C ARG A 240 3.52 14.72 -15.67
N ASN A 241 3.65 13.62 -14.94
CA ASN A 241 2.74 13.26 -13.86
C ASN A 241 2.91 14.21 -12.67
N LEU A 242 4.14 14.54 -12.29
CA LEU A 242 4.44 15.52 -11.25
C LEU A 242 3.94 16.91 -11.66
N GLN A 243 4.12 17.31 -12.92
CA GLN A 243 3.62 18.59 -13.42
C GLN A 243 2.10 18.69 -13.35
N SER A 244 1.37 17.59 -13.63
CA SER A 244 -0.09 17.54 -13.43
C SER A 244 -0.47 17.83 -11.97
N LEU A 245 0.26 17.24 -11.03
CA LEU A 245 0.06 17.44 -9.60
C LEU A 245 0.37 18.87 -9.16
N ILE A 246 1.47 19.46 -9.67
CA ILE A 246 1.88 20.85 -9.40
C ILE A 246 0.83 21.86 -9.86
N HIS A 247 0.10 21.57 -10.95
CA HIS A 247 -0.95 22.45 -11.47
C HIS A 247 -2.22 22.47 -10.62
N LEU A 248 -2.38 21.58 -9.64
CA LEU A 248 -3.54 21.61 -8.76
C LEU A 248 -3.52 22.87 -7.89
N PRO A 249 -4.67 23.56 -7.71
CA PRO A 249 -4.74 24.79 -6.90
C PRO A 249 -4.17 24.62 -5.48
N GLU A 250 -4.38 23.46 -4.88
CA GLU A 250 -3.97 23.12 -3.52
C GLU A 250 -2.48 22.79 -3.40
N PHE A 251 -1.75 22.59 -4.51
CA PHE A 251 -0.33 22.21 -4.47
C PHE A 251 0.55 23.23 -3.74
N SER A 252 0.18 24.52 -3.80
CA SER A 252 0.85 25.59 -3.04
C SER A 252 0.87 25.37 -1.52
N LYS A 253 0.05 24.46 -0.99
CA LYS A 253 -0.01 24.10 0.43
C LYS A 253 0.91 22.95 0.83
N VAL A 254 1.47 22.22 -0.15
CA VAL A 254 2.45 21.14 0.08
C VAL A 254 3.72 21.72 0.71
N LYS A 255 4.22 21.07 1.77
CA LYS A 255 5.38 21.55 2.55
C LYS A 255 6.69 20.90 2.14
N GLY A 256 6.64 19.70 1.57
CA GLY A 256 7.83 18.95 1.18
C GLY A 256 7.47 17.74 0.31
N LEU A 257 8.51 17.21 -0.32
CA LEU A 257 8.44 16.02 -1.16
C LEU A 257 9.51 15.02 -0.69
N VAL A 258 9.15 13.73 -0.69
CA VAL A 258 10.07 12.60 -0.54
C VAL A 258 9.85 11.71 -1.76
N ILE A 259 10.92 11.38 -2.48
CA ILE A 259 10.86 10.54 -3.68
C ILE A 259 11.48 9.18 -3.35
N GLY A 260 10.75 8.11 -3.65
CA GLY A 260 11.15 6.71 -3.46
C GLY A 260 12.00 6.17 -4.61
#